data_AF-A0A9E5P1T0-F1
#
_entry.id   AF-A0A9E5P1T0-F1
#
_cell.length_a   1.000
_cell.length_b   1.000
_cell.length_c   1.000
_cell.angle_alpha   90.00
_cell.angle_beta   90.00
_cell.angle_gamma   90.00
#
_symmetry.space_group_name_H-M   'P 1'
#
loop_
_entity.id
_entity.type
_entity.pdbx_description
1 polymer ?
#
loop_
_entity_poly.entity_id
_entity_poly.type
_entity_poly.pdbx_seq_one_letter_code
_entity_poly.pdbx_strand_id
1 'polypeptide(L)'
;MKRVLLYGLIILTRIFSDVPLFWMFYFLHFQKQGSGRTSDVLFNGILLISFGVIHSLLARNFVKRYMASWVGEDFVRILQVLIAGATLALVLHLWRPLSGALWRTEGLLYWVLTIFYLACIGGMIYTTFFIDYL
;
A
#
# COMPACT_ATOMS: atom_id res chain seq x y z
N MET A 1 17.48 20.61 15.54
CA MET A 1 16.04 20.22 15.55
C MET A 1 15.47 19.99 14.14
N LYS A 2 15.57 20.92 13.18
CA LYS A 2 14.94 20.77 11.85
C LYS A 2 15.34 19.49 11.06
N ARG A 3 16.62 19.07 11.11
CA ARG A 3 17.09 17.86 10.41
C ARG A 3 16.55 16.56 10.99
N VAL A 4 16.49 16.45 12.32
CA VAL A 4 15.96 15.25 13.00
C VAL A 4 14.49 15.04 12.65
N LEU A 5 13.70 16.11 12.63
CA LEU A 5 12.29 16.06 12.27
C LEU A 5 12.08 15.66 10.80
N LEU A 6 12.92 16.18 9.90
CA LEU A 6 12.89 15.79 8.48
C LEU A 6 13.23 14.31 8.28
N TYR A 7 14.31 13.81 8.91
CA TYR A 7 14.65 12.39 8.84
C TYR A 7 13.55 11.51 9.44
N GLY A 8 12.92 11.95 10.54
CA GLY A 8 11.76 11.28 11.11
C GLY A 8 10.60 11.16 10.13
N LEU A 9 10.27 12.23 9.40
CA LEU A 9 9.21 12.22 8.40
C LEU A 9 9.55 11.30 7.22
N ILE A 10 10.79 11.32 6.74
CA ILE A 10 11.23 10.42 5.66
C ILE A 10 11.09 8.97 6.09
N ILE A 11 11.59 8.60 7.27
CA ILE A 11 11.48 7.24 7.82
C ILE A 11 10.00 6.85 7.96
N LEU A 12 9.16 7.75 8.46
CA LEU A 12 7.73 7.50 8.62
C LEU A 12 7.05 7.22 7.27
N THR A 13 7.28 8.06 6.25
CA THR A 13 6.72 7.84 4.92
C THR A 13 7.17 6.53 4.30
N ARG A 14 8.41 6.11 4.55
CA ARG A 14 8.94 4.82 4.12
C ARG A 14 8.24 3.65 4.77
N ILE A 15 8.07 3.67 6.08
CA ILE A 15 7.36 2.61 6.81
C ILE A 15 5.94 2.44 6.25
N PHE A 16 5.20 3.53 6.06
CA PHE A 16 3.83 3.47 5.55
C PHE A 16 3.73 3.03 4.08
N SER A 17 4.75 3.31 3.27
CA SER A 17 4.84 2.83 1.89
C SER A 17 5.20 1.34 1.82
N ASP A 18 6.18 0.92 2.61
CA ASP A 18 6.89 -0.33 2.37
C ASP A 18 6.29 -1.51 3.17
N VAL A 19 5.83 -1.27 4.41
CA VAL A 19 5.23 -2.32 5.26
C VAL A 19 4.05 -3.03 4.59
N PRO A 20 3.07 -2.34 3.97
CA PRO A 20 1.98 -3.02 3.29
C PRO A 20 2.45 -3.94 2.15
N LEU A 21 3.55 -3.62 1.47
CA LEU A 21 4.08 -4.43 0.38
C LEU A 21 4.70 -5.72 0.89
N PHE A 22 5.49 -5.65 1.96
CA PHE A 22 6.00 -6.86 2.62
C PHE A 22 4.86 -7.70 3.22
N TRP A 23 3.81 -7.07 3.72
CA TRP A 23 2.63 -7.80 4.19
C TRP A 23 1.90 -8.49 3.01
N MET A 24 1.77 -7.81 1.87
CA MET A 24 1.20 -8.40 0.67
C MET A 24 2.03 -9.59 0.16
N PHE A 25 3.37 -9.50 0.22
CA PHE A 25 4.27 -10.64 -0.07
C PHE A 25 3.89 -11.87 0.78
N TYR A 26 3.73 -11.67 2.08
CA TYR A 26 3.34 -12.73 3.01
C TYR A 26 2.00 -13.35 2.61
N PHE A 27 0.96 -12.56 2.32
CA PHE A 27 -0.34 -13.10 1.93
C PHE A 27 -0.33 -13.88 0.61
N LEU A 28 0.49 -13.45 -0.35
CA LEU A 28 0.62 -14.14 -1.64
C LEU A 28 1.28 -15.51 -1.50
N HIS A 29 2.23 -15.66 -0.58
CA HIS A 29 2.98 -16.91 -0.38
C HIS A 29 2.33 -17.83 0.66
N PHE A 30 1.62 -17.26 1.63
CA PHE A 30 0.95 -17.97 2.73
C PHE A 30 -0.55 -17.73 2.70
N GLN A 31 -1.19 -18.23 1.64
CA GLN A 31 -2.62 -18.07 1.42
C GLN A 31 -3.43 -18.86 2.47
N LYS A 32 -4.25 -18.14 3.24
CA LYS A 32 -5.22 -18.75 4.15
C LYS A 32 -6.50 -19.06 3.39
N GLN A 33 -7.02 -20.28 3.59
CA GLN A 33 -8.33 -20.67 3.06
C GLN A 33 -9.44 -20.09 3.95
N GLY A 34 -10.44 -19.50 3.32
CA GLY A 34 -11.61 -18.95 4.00
C GLY A 34 -12.90 -19.67 3.63
N SER A 35 -13.98 -19.22 4.27
CA SER A 35 -15.32 -19.77 4.02
C SER A 35 -15.88 -19.38 2.65
N GLY A 36 -15.39 -18.26 2.08
CA GLY A 36 -15.83 -17.76 0.77
C GLY A 36 -17.32 -17.38 0.71
N ARG A 37 -17.93 -17.06 1.85
CA ARG A 37 -19.34 -16.64 1.90
C ARG A 37 -19.51 -15.32 1.16
N THR A 38 -20.70 -15.10 0.59
CA THR A 38 -21.05 -13.85 -0.10
C THR A 38 -20.79 -12.61 0.75
N SER A 39 -20.97 -12.70 2.07
CA SER A 39 -20.66 -11.62 3.01
C SER A 39 -19.18 -11.23 3.00
N ASP A 40 -18.28 -12.19 2.83
CA ASP A 40 -16.83 -11.94 2.83
C ASP A 40 -16.40 -11.29 1.52
N VAL A 41 -16.98 -11.73 0.40
CA VAL A 41 -16.78 -11.12 -0.92
C VAL A 41 -17.27 -9.67 -0.93
N LEU A 42 -18.50 -9.43 -0.44
CA LEU A 42 -19.05 -8.08 -0.36
C LEU A 42 -18.23 -7.18 0.56
N PHE A 43 -17.81 -7.67 1.72
CA PHE A 43 -16.98 -6.92 2.65
C PHE A 43 -15.63 -6.53 2.03
N ASN A 44 -14.92 -7.50 1.44
CA ASN A 44 -13.65 -7.24 0.76
C ASN A 44 -13.83 -6.29 -0.43
N GLY A 45 -14.92 -6.42 -1.19
CA GLY A 45 -15.26 -5.52 -2.29
C GLY A 45 -15.44 -4.09 -1.83
N ILE A 46 -16.25 -3.86 -0.79
CA ILE A 46 -16.46 -2.52 -0.20
C ILE A 46 -15.14 -1.96 0.34
N LEU A 47 -14.35 -2.79 1.04
CA LEU A 47 -13.07 -2.41 1.61
C LEU A 47 -12.09 -1.95 0.51
N LEU A 48 -11.97 -2.73 -0.57
CA LEU A 48 -11.09 -2.42 -1.69
C LEU A 48 -11.57 -1.20 -2.49
N ILE A 49 -12.87 -1.07 -2.75
CA ILE A 49 -13.45 0.10 -3.42
C ILE A 49 -13.20 1.35 -2.58
N SER A 50 -13.40 1.28 -1.27
CA SER A 50 -13.18 2.41 -0.37
C SER A 50 -11.72 2.88 -0.42
N PHE A 51 -10.77 1.94 -0.37
CA PHE A 51 -9.35 2.25 -0.58
C PHE A 51 -9.10 2.89 -1.95
N GLY A 52 -9.62 2.29 -3.02
CA GLY A 52 -9.45 2.80 -4.39
C GLY A 52 -10.00 4.21 -4.56
N VAL A 53 -11.16 4.51 -3.96
CA VAL A 53 -11.76 5.85 -3.93
C VAL A 53 -10.87 6.82 -3.18
N ILE A 54 -10.43 6.50 -1.96
CA ILE A 54 -9.56 7.39 -1.16
C ILE A 54 -8.25 7.65 -1.90
N HIS A 55 -7.59 6.61 -2.39
CA HIS A 55 -6.34 6.72 -3.14
C HIS A 55 -6.50 7.57 -4.40
N SER A 56 -7.57 7.36 -5.16
CA SER A 56 -7.87 8.13 -6.37
C SER A 56 -8.19 9.59 -6.07
N LEU A 57 -8.90 9.86 -4.97
CA LEU A 57 -9.23 11.22 -4.53
C LEU A 57 -7.97 11.98 -4.12
N LEU A 58 -7.05 11.35 -3.39
CA LEU A 58 -5.78 11.97 -3.02
C LEU A 58 -5.00 12.46 -4.25
N ALA A 59 -5.11 11.79 -5.40
CA ALA A 59 -4.45 12.23 -6.63
C ALA A 59 -5.07 13.49 -7.27
N ARG A 60 -6.30 13.89 -6.90
CA ARG A 60 -7.03 15.01 -7.51
C ARG A 60 -6.55 16.36 -6.99
N ASN A 61 -6.48 17.35 -7.89
CA ASN A 61 -5.98 18.69 -7.58
C ASN A 61 -6.78 19.41 -6.48
N PHE A 62 -8.11 19.23 -6.42
CA PHE A 62 -8.91 19.88 -5.38
C PHE A 62 -8.60 19.32 -3.98
N VAL A 63 -8.39 18.01 -3.86
CA VAL A 63 -7.99 17.37 -2.59
C VAL A 63 -6.58 17.82 -2.20
N LYS A 64 -5.65 17.89 -3.16
CA LYS A 64 -4.30 18.43 -2.92
C LYS A 64 -4.34 19.86 -2.38
N ARG A 65 -5.12 20.76 -3.00
CA ARG A 65 -5.30 22.15 -2.53
C ARG A 65 -5.94 22.21 -1.14
N TYR A 66 -6.93 21.37 -0.88
CA TYR A 66 -7.54 21.29 0.45
C TYR A 66 -6.55 20.79 1.50
N MET A 67 -5.74 19.77 1.21
CA MET A 67 -4.69 19.33 2.13
C MET A 67 -3.61 20.40 2.31
N ALA A 68 -3.23 21.11 1.24
CA ALA A 68 -2.26 22.20 1.29
C ALA A 68 -2.68 23.32 2.25
N SER A 69 -3.98 23.61 2.36
CA SER A 69 -4.45 24.62 3.33
C SER A 69 -4.34 24.18 4.79
N TRP A 70 -4.17 22.88 5.05
CA TRP A 70 -4.00 22.32 6.39
C TRP A 70 -2.53 22.15 6.76
N VAL A 71 -1.70 21.66 5.84
CA VAL A 71 -0.32 21.26 6.13
C VAL A 71 0.75 22.08 5.38
N GLY A 72 0.36 22.95 4.43
CA GLY A 72 1.28 23.63 3.51
C GLY A 72 1.63 22.78 2.29
N GLU A 73 2.05 23.42 1.18
CA GLU A 73 2.29 22.72 -0.09
C GLU A 73 3.38 21.65 0.00
N ASP A 74 4.48 21.94 0.70
CA ASP A 74 5.63 21.04 0.86
C ASP A 74 5.26 19.72 1.56
N PHE A 75 4.22 19.71 2.40
CA PHE A 75 3.84 18.54 3.20
C PHE A 75 2.68 17.74 2.60
N VAL A 76 2.06 18.21 1.51
CA VAL A 76 0.93 17.52 0.86
C VAL A 76 1.33 16.11 0.45
N ARG A 77 2.52 15.96 -0.14
CA ARG A 77 3.00 14.66 -0.62
C ARG A 77 3.19 13.67 0.52
N ILE A 78 3.77 14.11 1.64
CA ILE A 78 3.96 13.29 2.84
C ILE A 78 2.60 12.80 3.34
N LEU A 79 1.63 13.72 3.48
CA LEU A 79 0.29 13.37 3.95
C LEU A 79 -0.41 12.36 3.03
N GLN A 80 -0.28 12.53 1.70
CA GLN A 80 -0.83 11.58 0.74
C GLN A 80 -0.25 10.17 0.90
N VAL A 81 1.07 10.05 1.06
CA VAL A 81 1.75 8.76 1.26
C VAL A 81 1.29 8.11 2.57
N LEU A 82 1.17 8.89 3.65
CA LEU A 82 0.70 8.36 4.93
C LEU A 82 -0.74 7.85 4.85
N ILE A 83 -1.66 8.62 4.25
CA ILE A 83 -3.07 8.20 4.12
C ILE A 83 -3.17 6.97 3.19
N ALA A 84 -2.48 6.98 2.05
CA ALA A 84 -2.51 5.85 1.12
C ALA A 84 -1.92 4.58 1.75
N GLY A 85 -0.78 4.69 2.43
CA GLY A 85 -0.14 3.57 3.13
C GLY A 85 -1.00 3.03 4.28
N ALA A 86 -1.59 3.92 5.09
CA ALA A 86 -2.45 3.54 6.20
C ALA A 86 -3.73 2.83 5.73
N THR A 87 -4.38 3.37 4.69
CA THR A 87 -5.59 2.76 4.14
C THR A 87 -5.29 1.43 3.44
N LEU A 88 -4.15 1.29 2.77
CA LEU A 88 -3.72 -0.01 2.23
C LEU A 88 -3.41 -1.02 3.35
N ALA A 89 -2.72 -0.62 4.41
CA ALA A 89 -2.49 -1.46 5.57
C ALA A 89 -3.81 -1.93 6.20
N LEU A 90 -4.82 -1.05 6.26
CA LEU A 90 -6.15 -1.38 6.75
C LEU A 90 -6.84 -2.41 5.84
N VAL A 91 -6.72 -2.28 4.51
CA VAL A 91 -7.22 -3.29 3.56
C VAL A 91 -6.60 -4.65 3.86
N LEU A 92 -5.28 -4.71 4.00
CA LEU A 92 -4.55 -5.95 4.27
C LEU A 92 -4.90 -6.56 5.63
N HIS A 93 -5.06 -5.72 6.66
CA HIS A 93 -5.40 -6.18 8.00
C HIS A 93 -6.83 -6.72 8.09
N LEU A 94 -7.80 -6.04 7.47
CA LEU A 94 -9.21 -6.40 7.52
C LEU A 94 -9.61 -7.40 6.42
N TRP A 95 -8.68 -7.78 5.53
CA TRP A 95 -8.96 -8.69 4.43
C TRP A 95 -9.47 -10.03 4.94
N ARG A 96 -10.65 -10.45 4.46
CA ARG A 96 -11.24 -11.74 4.82
C ARG A 96 -10.76 -12.81 3.85
N PRO A 97 -10.24 -13.96 4.34
CA PRO A 97 -9.92 -15.09 3.48
C PRO A 97 -11.14 -15.55 2.67
N LEU A 98 -10.95 -15.81 1.38
CA LEU A 98 -11.97 -16.38 0.50
C LEU A 98 -11.68 -17.87 0.27
N SER A 99 -12.71 -18.62 -0.13
CA SER A 99 -12.52 -20.03 -0.49
C SER A 99 -11.86 -20.15 -1.86
N GLY A 100 -11.08 -21.23 -2.04
CA GLY A 100 -10.35 -21.47 -3.27
C GLY A 100 -9.01 -20.75 -3.31
N ALA A 101 -8.32 -20.86 -4.43
CA ALA A 101 -7.02 -20.25 -4.64
C ALA A 101 -7.05 -19.45 -5.95
N LEU A 102 -7.31 -18.14 -5.85
CA LEU A 102 -7.32 -17.26 -7.03
C LEU A 102 -5.92 -17.03 -7.62
N TRP A 103 -4.88 -17.12 -6.78
CA TRP A 103 -3.51 -16.73 -7.14
C TRP A 103 -2.49 -17.81 -6.76
N ARG A 104 -2.82 -19.09 -6.97
CA ARG A 104 -1.90 -20.19 -6.71
C ARG A 104 -1.27 -20.65 -8.02
N THR A 105 0.04 -20.44 -8.12
CA THR A 105 0.87 -21.00 -9.18
C THR A 105 1.86 -21.96 -8.54
N GLU A 106 2.30 -22.97 -9.29
CA GLU A 106 3.22 -23.99 -8.81
C GLU A 106 4.40 -24.15 -9.79
N GLY A 107 5.47 -24.83 -9.35
CA GLY A 107 6.64 -25.12 -10.19
C GLY A 107 7.42 -23.88 -10.63
N LEU A 108 7.85 -23.85 -11.88
CA LEU A 108 8.69 -22.78 -12.42
C LEU A 108 7.97 -21.41 -12.44
N LEU A 109 6.68 -21.41 -12.80
CA LEU A 109 5.91 -20.16 -12.91
C LEU A 109 5.81 -19.43 -11.58
N TYR A 110 5.64 -20.17 -10.48
CA TYR A 110 5.67 -19.62 -9.13
C TYR A 110 6.95 -18.82 -8.87
N TRP A 111 8.11 -19.43 -9.12
CA TRP A 111 9.40 -18.80 -8.88
C TRP A 111 9.65 -17.58 -9.76
N VAL A 112 9.24 -17.63 -11.03
CA VAL A 112 9.32 -16.48 -11.95
C VAL A 112 8.52 -15.30 -11.40
N LEU A 113 7.27 -15.53 -10.97
CA LEU A 113 6.42 -14.49 -10.42
C LEU A 113 6.95 -13.96 -9.07
N THR A 114 7.47 -14.83 -8.20
CA THR A 114 8.09 -14.43 -6.93
C THR A 114 9.32 -13.57 -7.14
N ILE A 115 10.24 -13.97 -8.04
CA ILE A 115 11.44 -13.18 -8.36
C ILE A 115 11.05 -11.84 -8.97
N PHE A 116 10.08 -11.84 -9.89
CA PHE A 116 9.59 -10.61 -10.50
C PHE A 116 8.99 -9.66 -9.45
N TYR A 117 8.21 -10.19 -8.51
CA TYR A 117 7.64 -9.41 -7.43
C TYR A 117 8.72 -8.83 -6.49
N LEU A 118 9.73 -9.63 -6.12
CA LEU A 118 10.87 -9.16 -5.32
C LEU A 118 11.68 -8.10 -6.08
N ALA A 119 11.84 -8.24 -7.39
CA ALA A 119 12.48 -7.22 -8.23
C ALA A 119 11.67 -5.91 -8.25
N CYS A 120 10.33 -5.98 -8.28
CA CYS A 120 9.48 -4.80 -8.16
C CYS A 120 9.63 -4.11 -6.79
N ILE A 121 9.68 -4.87 -5.68
CA ILE A 121 9.96 -4.31 -4.35
C ILE A 121 11.35 -3.67 -4.34
N GLY A 122 12.37 -4.37 -4.85
CA GLY A 122 13.74 -3.85 -4.93
C GLY A 122 13.83 -2.59 -5.78
N GLY A 123 13.14 -2.53 -6.91
CA GLY A 123 13.07 -1.36 -7.77
C GLY A 123 12.38 -0.17 -7.09
N MET A 124 11.33 -0.40 -6.31
CA MET A 124 10.66 0.65 -5.54
C MET A 124 11.52 1.16 -4.37
N ILE A 125 12.24 0.28 -3.69
CA ILE A 125 13.26 0.67 -2.70
C ILE A 125 14.42 1.40 -3.40
N TYR A 126 14.79 1.04 -4.62
CA TYR A 126 15.84 1.72 -5.37
C TYR A 126 15.42 3.15 -5.76
N THR A 127 14.21 3.33 -6.31
CA THR A 127 13.73 4.66 -6.73
C THR A 127 13.57 5.65 -5.56
N THR A 128 13.38 5.16 -4.35
CA THR A 128 13.46 5.92 -3.09
C THR A 128 14.68 6.83 -3.01
N PHE A 129 15.84 6.38 -3.48
CA PHE A 129 17.09 7.13 -3.41
C PHE A 129 17.18 8.24 -4.47
N PHE A 130 16.26 8.24 -5.44
CA PHE A 130 16.20 9.21 -6.54
C PHE A 130 14.99 10.14 -6.45
N ILE A 131 14.04 9.83 -5.57
CA ILE A 131 12.86 10.63 -5.34
C ILE A 131 13.21 11.78 -4.41
N ASP A 132 12.95 13.02 -4.85
CA ASP A 132 12.93 14.16 -3.95
C ASP A 132 11.74 14.03 -3.00
N TYR A 133 11.97 14.11 -1.69
CA TYR A 133 10.89 14.02 -0.68
C TYR A 133 10.30 15.39 -0.34
N LEU A 134 10.91 16.46 -0.84
CA LEU A 134 10.46 17.83 -0.75
C LEU A 134 10.25 18.41 -2.17
#